data_AF-A0A1F8NMU8-F1
#
_entry.id   AF-A0A1F8NMU8-F1
#
_cell.length_a   1.000
_cell.length_b   1.000
_cell.length_c   1.000
_cell.angle_alpha   90.00
_cell.angle_beta   90.00
_cell.angle_gamma   90.00
#
_symmetry.space_group_name_H-M   'P 1'
#
loop_
_entity.id
_entity.type
_entity.pdbx_description
1 polymer ?
#
loop_
_entity_poly.entity_id
_entity_poly.type
_entity_poly.pdbx_seq_one_letter_code
_entity_poly.pdbx_strand_id
1 'polypeptide(L)'
;MDFSLQKVITYSPARFKLERMQALVEALGNPQQKYPIIHVAGTKGKGSVSVLCSSALRAAGYKVGLYTSPHLDDYAERIQIDGEFISRAELVELVEEVKPFVTPIPELTTFEITTALAFMYFAKHKVTAAVIEVGLGGRLDATNVVVPEVSVITSISYDHTYLLGNTLTEIAGEKAGIIKSGIPVVVSPQEEEARVVIEKVAHERSSTLVQVGQDYLFEEISHSLEGQTLKAWSTESKGNIPIELSIPLLGHHQVVNAVTAFAALEIFNQKGFKNGLDEIKDGFANAFWPGRFEIIKKSPPVILDCAHNRDSALKLRLTLEQYFPGKSVVLIFGASEDKDIQGMFLELMPVVTELLVVKSFHPRAIEPGKLVEMVGAYGKPVQIVDQIPAALDRAIQLAGEDFVVVVTGSIFVVAEARKYWEKKAIIRRY
;
A
#
# COMPACT_ATOMS: atom_id res chain seq x y z
N MET A 1 14.52 -6.05 -17.37
CA MET A 1 13.78 -7.30 -17.03
C MET A 1 12.54 -6.98 -16.20
N ASP A 2 11.39 -7.56 -16.51
CA ASP A 2 10.16 -7.39 -15.72
C ASP A 2 9.90 -8.63 -14.84
N PHE A 3 10.15 -8.48 -13.55
CA PHE A 3 10.03 -9.53 -12.54
C PHE A 3 8.56 -9.75 -12.11
N SER A 4 7.67 -8.79 -12.38
CA SER A 4 6.26 -8.86 -11.95
C SER A 4 5.42 -9.86 -12.76
N LEU A 5 5.90 -10.20 -13.96
CA LEU A 5 5.27 -11.11 -14.93
C LEU A 5 5.80 -12.54 -14.88
N GLN A 6 6.85 -12.82 -14.10
CA GLN A 6 7.48 -14.14 -14.03
C GLN A 6 6.97 -14.95 -12.83
N LYS A 7 6.80 -16.28 -13.02
CA LYS A 7 6.12 -17.15 -12.04
C LYS A 7 6.93 -17.44 -10.77
N VAL A 8 8.27 -17.43 -10.79
CA VAL A 8 9.12 -17.65 -9.59
C VAL A 8 10.49 -17.03 -9.85
N ILE A 9 10.96 -16.16 -8.95
CA ILE A 9 12.34 -15.66 -8.97
C ILE A 9 12.91 -15.68 -7.56
N THR A 10 14.12 -16.21 -7.41
CA THR A 10 14.89 -16.17 -6.16
C THR A 10 15.47 -14.77 -5.97
N TYR A 11 15.22 -14.14 -4.82
CA TYR A 11 15.94 -12.93 -4.42
C TYR A 11 17.39 -13.33 -4.17
N SER A 12 18.31 -12.86 -5.01
CA SER A 12 19.72 -13.07 -4.79
C SER A 12 20.45 -11.73 -4.81
N PRO A 13 21.46 -11.54 -3.94
CA PRO A 13 22.38 -10.39 -4.02
C PRO A 13 23.07 -10.26 -5.39
N ALA A 14 23.09 -11.34 -6.18
CA ALA A 14 23.60 -11.31 -7.55
C ALA A 14 22.67 -10.53 -8.50
N ARG A 15 21.35 -10.48 -8.22
CA ARG A 15 20.33 -9.87 -9.10
C ARG A 15 19.81 -8.52 -8.61
N PHE A 16 19.69 -8.31 -7.29
CA PHE A 16 19.29 -7.02 -6.71
C PHE A 16 20.53 -6.25 -6.25
N LYS A 17 20.86 -5.19 -6.97
CA LYS A 17 22.09 -4.40 -6.82
C LYS A 17 21.73 -2.93 -6.91
N LEU A 18 21.91 -2.20 -5.82
CA LEU A 18 21.66 -0.75 -5.79
C LEU A 18 22.60 0.00 -6.74
N GLU A 19 23.74 -0.58 -7.08
CA GLU A 19 24.78 0.00 -7.91
C GLU A 19 24.27 0.39 -9.31
N ARG A 20 23.38 -0.42 -9.90
CA ARG A 20 22.77 -0.09 -11.21
C ARG A 20 21.84 1.11 -11.10
N MET A 21 21.01 1.13 -10.06
CA MET A 21 20.10 2.25 -9.81
C MET A 21 20.87 3.53 -9.47
N GLN A 22 21.95 3.43 -8.69
CA GLN A 22 22.86 4.53 -8.39
C GLN A 22 23.50 5.09 -9.66
N ALA A 23 24.05 4.23 -10.51
CA ALA A 23 24.62 4.64 -11.79
C ALA A 23 23.59 5.33 -12.69
N LEU A 24 22.35 4.83 -12.72
CA LEU A 24 21.28 5.43 -13.51
C LEU A 24 20.92 6.83 -13.00
N VAL A 25 20.67 6.99 -11.70
CA VAL A 25 20.31 8.33 -11.16
C VAL A 25 21.46 9.31 -11.21
N GLU A 26 22.71 8.85 -11.09
CA GLU A 26 23.90 9.68 -11.27
C GLU A 26 23.98 10.20 -12.71
N ALA A 27 23.80 9.31 -13.69
CA ALA A 27 23.78 9.68 -15.12
C ALA A 27 22.65 10.66 -15.46
N LEU A 28 21.54 10.60 -14.72
CA LEU A 28 20.39 11.51 -14.84
C LEU A 28 20.56 12.82 -14.04
N GLY A 29 21.72 13.07 -13.43
CA GLY A 29 22.00 14.31 -12.69
C GLY A 29 21.39 14.36 -11.28
N ASN A 30 21.17 13.19 -10.67
CA ASN A 30 20.64 13.01 -9.31
C ASN A 30 19.29 13.74 -9.07
N PRO A 31 18.25 13.46 -9.86
CA PRO A 31 16.95 14.13 -9.73
C PRO A 31 16.29 13.93 -8.36
N GLN A 32 16.54 12.78 -7.72
CA GLN A 32 16.04 12.41 -6.39
C GLN A 32 16.57 13.27 -5.24
N GLN A 33 17.58 14.12 -5.49
CA GLN A 33 18.17 15.01 -4.49
C GLN A 33 17.61 16.44 -4.56
N LYS A 34 16.60 16.71 -5.41
CA LYS A 34 16.11 18.07 -5.69
C LYS A 34 14.95 18.52 -4.80
N TYR A 35 14.42 17.63 -3.96
CA TYR A 35 13.25 17.88 -3.11
C TYR A 35 13.30 16.98 -1.86
N PRO A 36 12.68 17.40 -0.74
CA PRO A 36 12.64 16.61 0.48
C PRO A 36 11.72 15.40 0.33
N ILE A 37 12.08 14.30 1.01
CA ILE A 37 11.43 13.00 0.83
C ILE A 37 10.98 12.40 2.17
N ILE A 38 9.77 11.85 2.20
CA ILE A 38 9.32 10.85 3.17
C ILE A 38 9.43 9.48 2.52
N HIS A 39 10.21 8.55 3.09
CA HIS A 39 10.47 7.23 2.49
C HIS A 39 9.81 6.11 3.30
N VAL A 40 8.90 5.36 2.69
CA VAL A 40 7.98 4.45 3.39
C VAL A 40 8.23 2.99 2.99
N ALA A 41 8.70 2.18 3.94
CA ALA A 41 8.82 0.73 3.86
C ALA A 41 7.82 0.01 4.78
N GLY A 42 7.73 -1.32 4.68
CA GLY A 42 6.82 -2.14 5.48
C GLY A 42 6.24 -3.31 4.69
N THR A 43 5.54 -4.22 5.37
CA THR A 43 4.79 -5.29 4.69
C THR A 43 3.41 -4.77 4.31
N LYS A 44 2.63 -4.30 5.30
CA LYS A 44 1.28 -3.73 5.10
C LYS A 44 1.21 -2.30 5.61
N GLY A 45 0.40 -1.47 4.96
CA GLY A 45 0.17 -0.07 5.34
C GLY A 45 0.97 0.96 4.54
N LYS A 46 2.03 0.56 3.81
CA LYS A 46 2.88 1.47 3.01
C LYS A 46 2.08 2.48 2.17
N GLY A 47 1.32 2.02 1.17
CA GLY A 47 0.49 2.90 0.35
C GLY A 47 -0.50 3.77 1.14
N SER A 48 -1.15 3.24 2.20
CA SER A 48 -2.07 4.04 3.03
C SER A 48 -1.33 5.18 3.73
N VAL A 49 -0.20 4.89 4.37
CA VAL A 49 0.66 5.90 5.02
C VAL A 49 1.16 6.91 3.99
N SER A 50 1.61 6.44 2.82
CA SER A 50 2.09 7.31 1.74
C SER A 50 1.03 8.28 1.26
N VAL A 51 -0.22 7.83 1.10
CA VAL A 51 -1.35 8.67 0.70
C VAL A 51 -1.74 9.66 1.79
N LEU A 52 -1.78 9.24 3.05
CA LEU A 52 -2.10 10.13 4.17
C LEU A 52 -1.06 11.25 4.28
N CYS A 53 0.24 10.91 4.20
CA CYS A 53 1.32 11.89 4.15
C CYS A 53 1.20 12.82 2.94
N SER A 54 0.99 12.26 1.74
CA SER A 54 0.84 13.05 0.51
C SER A 54 -0.35 14.01 0.59
N SER A 55 -1.49 13.55 1.11
CA SER A 55 -2.70 14.35 1.26
C SER A 55 -2.52 15.50 2.24
N ALA A 56 -1.91 15.24 3.40
CA ALA A 56 -1.57 16.29 4.38
C ALA A 56 -0.59 17.32 3.83
N LEU A 57 0.45 16.88 3.09
CA LEU A 57 1.40 17.81 2.48
C LEU A 57 0.74 18.67 1.39
N ARG A 58 -0.17 18.11 0.59
CA ARG A 58 -0.95 18.91 -0.38
C ARG A 58 -1.81 19.96 0.32
N ALA A 59 -2.50 19.58 1.39
CA ALA A 59 -3.28 20.51 2.22
C ALA A 59 -2.40 21.62 2.82
N ALA A 60 -1.14 21.31 3.15
CA ALA A 60 -0.12 22.26 3.61
C ALA A 60 0.47 23.14 2.49
N GLY A 61 -0.05 23.05 1.26
CA GLY A 61 0.36 23.90 0.13
C GLY A 61 1.63 23.43 -0.59
N TYR A 62 2.11 22.22 -0.32
CA TYR A 62 3.20 21.63 -1.10
C TYR A 62 2.69 21.19 -2.47
N LYS A 63 3.57 21.29 -3.47
CA LYS A 63 3.44 20.52 -4.70
C LYS A 63 4.04 19.14 -4.44
N VAL A 64 3.22 18.10 -4.35
CA VAL A 64 3.64 16.81 -3.79
C VAL A 64 3.77 15.75 -4.87
N GLY A 65 4.95 15.15 -4.98
CA GLY A 65 5.15 13.91 -5.72
C GLY A 65 4.76 12.69 -4.86
N LEU A 66 3.99 11.75 -5.40
CA LEU A 66 3.68 10.47 -4.76
C LEU A 66 4.11 9.32 -5.67
N TYR A 67 5.00 8.47 -5.18
CA TYR A 67 5.41 7.25 -5.87
C TYR A 67 4.93 6.02 -5.10
N THR A 68 4.11 5.17 -5.74
CA THR A 68 3.49 3.99 -5.12
C THR A 68 3.62 2.74 -5.96
N SER A 69 3.47 1.57 -5.32
CA SER A 69 3.42 0.31 -6.06
C SER A 69 2.73 -0.83 -5.30
N PRO A 70 2.15 -1.81 -6.04
CA PRO A 70 1.86 -1.78 -7.47
C PRO A 70 0.69 -0.82 -7.80
N HIS A 71 0.39 -0.63 -9.08
CA HIS A 71 -0.86 0.03 -9.51
C HIS A 71 -2.05 -0.94 -9.43
N LEU A 72 -3.26 -0.37 -9.47
CA LEU A 72 -4.52 -1.09 -9.54
C LEU A 72 -4.89 -1.41 -11.00
N ASP A 73 -5.13 -0.42 -11.87
CA ASP A 73 -5.55 -0.60 -13.27
C ASP A 73 -4.55 0.00 -14.29
N ASP A 74 -4.13 1.25 -14.10
CA ASP A 74 -3.22 1.95 -15.02
C ASP A 74 -1.80 2.06 -14.46
N TYR A 75 -0.81 1.80 -15.30
CA TYR A 75 0.60 1.94 -14.95
C TYR A 75 0.96 3.36 -14.46
N ALA A 76 0.28 4.37 -15.00
CA ALA A 76 0.43 5.77 -14.61
C ALA A 76 0.10 6.05 -13.13
N GLU A 77 -0.73 5.23 -12.49
CA GLU A 77 -1.12 5.39 -11.07
C GLU A 77 0.09 5.41 -10.12
N ARG A 78 1.19 4.78 -10.53
CA ARG A 78 2.43 4.68 -9.74
C ARG A 78 3.07 6.03 -9.48
N ILE A 79 2.89 7.01 -10.37
CA ILE A 79 3.58 8.30 -10.33
C ILE A 79 2.52 9.40 -10.36
N GLN A 80 2.42 10.17 -9.28
CA GLN A 80 1.41 11.22 -9.16
C GLN A 80 2.03 12.54 -8.73
N ILE A 81 1.46 13.66 -9.20
CA ILE A 81 1.71 14.98 -8.65
C ILE A 81 0.38 15.58 -8.23
N ASP A 82 0.30 16.03 -6.99
CA ASP A 82 -0.91 16.61 -6.38
C ASP A 82 -2.15 15.69 -6.43
N GLY A 83 -1.94 14.38 -6.55
CA GLY A 83 -2.99 13.35 -6.65
C GLY A 83 -3.44 13.05 -8.09
N GLU A 84 -2.88 13.76 -9.07
CA GLU A 84 -3.11 13.49 -10.49
C GLU A 84 -2.04 12.55 -11.02
N PHE A 85 -2.45 11.51 -11.75
CA PHE A 85 -1.52 10.55 -12.35
C PHE A 85 -0.71 11.23 -13.45
N ILE A 86 0.54 10.80 -13.64
CA ILE A 86 1.32 11.18 -14.82
C ILE A 86 0.52 10.84 -16.10
N SER A 87 0.47 11.76 -17.06
CA SER A 87 -0.21 11.45 -18.31
C SER A 87 0.56 10.38 -19.10
N ARG A 88 -0.16 9.57 -19.90
CA ARG A 88 0.50 8.56 -20.75
C ARG A 88 1.48 9.19 -21.74
N ALA A 89 1.20 10.40 -22.21
CA ALA A 89 2.08 11.15 -23.10
C ALA A 89 3.38 11.54 -22.37
N GLU A 90 3.29 12.14 -21.19
CA GLU A 90 4.48 12.50 -20.39
C GLU A 90 5.28 11.27 -19.97
N LEU A 91 4.61 10.15 -19.64
CA LEU A 91 5.31 8.90 -19.32
C LEU A 91 6.13 8.40 -20.52
N VAL A 92 5.57 8.44 -21.73
CA VAL A 92 6.29 8.06 -22.97
C VAL A 92 7.45 9.01 -23.23
N GLU A 93 7.24 10.32 -23.06
CA GLU A 93 8.30 11.33 -23.22
C GLU A 93 9.47 11.08 -22.25
N LEU A 94 9.18 10.83 -20.97
CA LEU A 94 10.21 10.51 -19.98
C LEU A 94 10.93 9.20 -20.31
N VAL A 95 10.23 8.18 -20.80
CA VAL A 95 10.86 6.92 -21.23
C VAL A 95 11.86 7.18 -22.35
N GLU A 96 11.50 7.97 -23.37
CA GLU A 96 12.43 8.32 -24.44
C GLU A 96 13.59 9.20 -23.94
N GLU A 97 13.36 10.08 -22.96
CA GLU A 97 14.40 10.88 -22.31
C GLU A 97 15.41 10.02 -21.53
N VAL A 98 14.94 8.97 -20.84
CA VAL A 98 15.76 8.07 -20.01
C VAL A 98 16.51 7.00 -20.81
N LYS A 99 15.98 6.60 -21.97
CA LYS A 99 16.50 5.51 -22.80
C LYS A 99 17.99 5.58 -23.17
N PRO A 100 18.58 6.76 -23.49
CA PRO A 100 20.02 6.87 -23.73
C PRO A 100 20.88 6.55 -22.49
N PHE A 101 20.35 6.75 -21.28
CA PHE A 101 21.03 6.48 -20.01
C PHE A 101 20.85 5.04 -19.52
N VAL A 102 19.76 4.37 -19.95
CA VAL A 102 19.51 2.96 -19.65
C VAL A 102 20.41 2.05 -20.48
N THR A 103 20.61 2.36 -21.76
CA THR A 103 21.34 1.50 -22.71
C THR A 103 22.75 1.11 -22.23
N PRO A 104 23.56 2.00 -21.61
CA PRO A 104 24.89 1.67 -21.11
C PRO A 104 24.92 0.86 -19.81
N ILE A 105 23.80 0.75 -19.09
CA ILE A 105 23.72 0.11 -17.76
C ILE A 105 23.01 -1.25 -17.93
N PRO A 106 23.77 -2.36 -18.01
CA PRO A 106 23.18 -3.66 -18.28
C PRO A 106 22.27 -4.11 -17.12
N GLU A 107 21.26 -4.90 -17.47
CA GLU A 107 20.37 -5.60 -16.54
C GLU A 107 19.47 -4.71 -15.67
N LEU A 108 19.28 -3.43 -16.03
CA LEU A 108 18.27 -2.60 -15.38
C LEU A 108 16.89 -3.29 -15.43
N THR A 109 16.24 -3.28 -14.27
CA THR A 109 14.90 -3.83 -14.07
C THR A 109 13.84 -2.80 -14.45
N THR A 110 12.64 -3.27 -14.81
CA THR A 110 11.51 -2.37 -15.06
C THR A 110 11.26 -1.48 -13.86
N PHE A 111 11.40 -2.00 -12.63
CA PHE A 111 11.18 -1.23 -11.41
C PHE A 111 12.25 -0.14 -11.17
N GLU A 112 13.53 -0.43 -11.44
CA GLU A 112 14.60 0.58 -11.37
C GLU A 112 14.34 1.72 -12.38
N ILE A 113 13.99 1.39 -13.62
CA ILE A 113 13.65 2.38 -14.65
C ILE A 113 12.42 3.20 -14.21
N THR A 114 11.36 2.55 -13.73
CA THR A 114 10.14 3.25 -13.25
C THR A 114 10.45 4.23 -12.13
N THR A 115 11.30 3.81 -11.20
CA THR A 115 11.69 4.64 -10.05
C THR A 115 12.49 5.85 -10.51
N ALA A 116 13.41 5.68 -11.48
CA ALA A 116 14.13 6.80 -12.10
C ALA A 116 13.19 7.77 -12.83
N LEU A 117 12.19 7.26 -13.57
CA LEU A 117 11.17 8.07 -14.23
C LEU A 117 10.38 8.91 -13.21
N ALA A 118 9.99 8.33 -12.08
CA ALA A 118 9.31 9.04 -11.00
C ALA A 118 10.18 10.18 -10.46
N PHE A 119 11.46 9.91 -10.19
CA PHE A 119 12.38 10.95 -9.69
C PHE A 119 12.56 12.10 -10.71
N MET A 120 12.73 11.77 -11.98
CA MET A 120 12.83 12.78 -13.04
C MET A 120 11.55 13.60 -13.19
N TYR A 121 10.39 12.94 -13.18
CA TYR A 121 9.10 13.62 -13.28
C TYR A 121 8.93 14.65 -12.15
N PHE A 122 9.20 14.24 -10.92
CA PHE A 122 9.15 15.10 -9.74
C PHE A 122 10.11 16.29 -9.83
N ALA A 123 11.37 16.04 -10.24
CA ALA A 123 12.37 17.10 -10.43
C ALA A 123 11.96 18.09 -11.53
N LYS A 124 11.50 17.60 -12.69
CA LYS A 124 11.10 18.41 -13.86
C LYS A 124 9.91 19.30 -13.53
N HIS A 125 8.96 18.78 -12.76
CA HIS A 125 7.78 19.53 -12.30
C HIS A 125 8.04 20.35 -11.04
N LYS A 126 9.27 20.33 -10.49
CA LYS A 126 9.67 21.10 -9.30
C LYS A 126 8.74 20.86 -8.12
N VAL A 127 8.47 19.59 -7.80
CA VAL A 127 7.75 19.25 -6.57
C VAL A 127 8.52 19.79 -5.37
N THR A 128 7.80 20.22 -4.34
CA THR A 128 8.39 20.78 -3.12
C THR A 128 8.47 19.78 -1.98
N ALA A 129 7.85 18.61 -2.14
CA ALA A 129 8.05 17.42 -1.32
C ALA A 129 7.68 16.16 -2.12
N ALA A 130 8.20 15.00 -1.73
CA ALA A 130 7.76 13.73 -2.27
C ALA A 130 7.59 12.65 -1.21
N VAL A 131 6.63 11.77 -1.42
CA VAL A 131 6.41 10.57 -0.60
C VAL A 131 6.68 9.35 -1.47
N ILE A 132 7.67 8.55 -1.08
CA ILE A 132 8.20 7.45 -1.89
C ILE A 132 7.91 6.14 -1.16
N GLU A 133 7.06 5.29 -1.73
CA GLU A 133 6.84 3.92 -1.25
C GLU A 133 7.90 2.97 -1.80
N VAL A 134 8.50 2.17 -0.92
CA VAL A 134 9.36 1.05 -1.28
C VAL A 134 8.56 -0.03 -2.00
N GLY A 135 9.11 -0.56 -3.10
CA GLY A 135 8.49 -1.66 -3.84
C GLY A 135 8.58 -2.98 -3.09
N LEU A 136 9.80 -3.44 -2.81
CA LEU A 136 10.05 -4.72 -2.14
C LEU A 136 11.24 -4.63 -1.18
N GLY A 137 11.07 -5.19 0.01
CA GLY A 137 12.13 -5.19 1.03
C GLY A 137 12.39 -3.78 1.55
N GLY A 138 13.51 -3.20 1.13
CA GLY A 138 13.95 -1.84 1.49
C GLY A 138 15.43 -1.64 1.19
N ARG A 139 16.29 -2.47 1.78
CA ARG A 139 17.76 -2.38 1.72
C ARG A 139 18.29 -2.29 0.29
N LEU A 140 17.79 -3.14 -0.60
CA LEU A 140 18.21 -3.21 -2.02
C LEU A 140 17.11 -2.75 -2.99
N ASP A 141 16.08 -2.08 -2.49
CA ASP A 141 15.00 -1.55 -3.32
C ASP A 141 15.49 -0.37 -4.14
N ALA A 142 15.02 -0.22 -5.38
CA ALA A 142 15.43 0.88 -6.27
C ALA A 142 15.17 2.27 -5.66
N THR A 143 14.19 2.40 -4.77
CA THR A 143 13.90 3.66 -4.08
C THR A 143 14.95 4.02 -3.04
N ASN A 144 15.77 3.08 -2.56
CA ASN A 144 16.70 3.29 -1.45
C ASN A 144 17.98 4.07 -1.82
N VAL A 145 18.01 4.69 -3.01
CA VAL A 145 19.03 5.69 -3.40
C VAL A 145 18.74 7.09 -2.86
N VAL A 146 17.60 7.29 -2.19
CA VAL A 146 17.21 8.58 -1.58
C VAL A 146 17.88 8.79 -0.22
N VAL A 147 18.03 10.05 0.19
CA VAL A 147 18.27 10.43 1.59
C VAL A 147 17.02 11.19 2.03
N PRO A 148 16.13 10.56 2.82
CA PRO A 148 14.87 11.20 3.20
C PRO A 148 15.06 12.11 4.41
N GLU A 149 14.06 12.93 4.68
CA GLU A 149 13.96 13.72 5.91
C GLU A 149 13.45 12.87 7.08
N VAL A 150 12.64 11.85 6.76
CA VAL A 150 12.15 10.83 7.67
C VAL A 150 11.93 9.51 6.92
N SER A 151 12.42 8.42 7.50
CA SER A 151 12.10 7.06 7.06
C SER A 151 10.90 6.54 7.86
N VAL A 152 10.04 5.74 7.25
CA VAL A 152 8.86 5.16 7.90
C VAL A 152 8.83 3.67 7.67
N ILE A 153 8.67 2.88 8.73
CA ILE A 153 8.50 1.43 8.67
C ILE A 153 7.11 1.09 9.19
N THR A 154 6.20 0.78 8.25
CA THR A 154 4.86 0.31 8.59
C THR A 154 4.88 -1.15 9.08
N SER A 155 3.74 -1.71 9.47
CA SER A 155 3.66 -3.07 10.01
C SER A 155 4.42 -4.11 9.16
N ILE A 156 5.22 -4.93 9.83
CA ILE A 156 5.97 -6.05 9.25
C ILE A 156 5.22 -7.34 9.55
N SER A 157 4.99 -8.13 8.51
CA SER A 157 4.42 -9.46 8.61
C SER A 157 5.04 -10.36 7.54
N TYR A 158 4.80 -11.66 7.65
CA TYR A 158 5.22 -12.65 6.66
C TYR A 158 4.58 -12.37 5.31
N ASP A 159 5.39 -11.89 4.37
CA ASP A 159 5.04 -11.70 2.96
C ASP A 159 6.33 -11.78 2.16
N HIS A 160 6.26 -12.29 0.93
CA HIS A 160 7.44 -12.50 0.09
C HIS A 160 8.57 -13.29 0.81
N THR A 161 8.23 -14.31 1.61
CA THR A 161 9.19 -15.07 2.41
C THR A 161 10.28 -15.76 1.57
N TYR A 162 9.91 -16.21 0.37
CA TYR A 162 10.84 -16.76 -0.62
C TYR A 162 11.85 -15.72 -1.17
N LEU A 163 11.63 -14.42 -0.94
CA LEU A 163 12.53 -13.34 -1.34
C LEU A 163 13.28 -12.74 -0.14
N LEU A 164 12.54 -12.37 0.90
CA LEU A 164 13.06 -11.52 1.98
C LEU A 164 13.56 -12.32 3.20
N GLY A 165 13.35 -13.64 3.20
CA GLY A 165 13.69 -14.52 4.32
C GLY A 165 12.45 -15.19 4.92
N ASN A 166 12.69 -16.26 5.66
CA ASN A 166 11.64 -17.10 6.24
C ASN A 166 11.28 -16.72 7.67
N THR A 167 11.94 -15.69 8.23
CA THR A 167 11.74 -15.19 9.60
C THR A 167 11.37 -13.71 9.59
N LEU A 168 10.67 -13.25 10.65
CA LEU A 168 10.40 -11.81 10.79
C LEU A 168 11.71 -11.02 10.98
N THR A 169 12.72 -11.61 11.63
CA THR A 169 14.06 -11.04 11.75
C THR A 169 14.66 -10.66 10.39
N GLU A 170 14.68 -11.60 9.43
CA GLU A 170 15.25 -11.36 8.10
C GLU A 170 14.45 -10.30 7.32
N ILE A 171 13.11 -10.41 7.34
CA ILE A 171 12.21 -9.46 6.69
C ILE A 171 12.37 -8.05 7.28
N ALA A 172 12.52 -7.95 8.60
CA ALA A 172 12.77 -6.69 9.29
C ALA A 172 14.14 -6.10 8.93
N GLY A 173 15.19 -6.92 8.84
CA GLY A 173 16.51 -6.47 8.41
C GLY A 173 16.52 -5.88 7.00
N GLU A 174 15.79 -6.50 6.05
CA GLU A 174 15.62 -5.95 4.71
C GLU A 174 14.88 -4.60 4.73
N LYS A 175 13.81 -4.47 5.51
CA LYS A 175 13.01 -3.23 5.59
C LYS A 175 13.75 -2.10 6.31
N ALA A 176 14.45 -2.43 7.40
CA ALA A 176 15.27 -1.49 8.16
C ALA A 176 16.43 -0.90 7.34
N GLY A 177 16.76 -1.49 6.18
CA GLY A 177 17.75 -0.95 5.26
C GLY A 177 17.44 0.43 4.67
N ILE A 178 16.21 0.96 4.84
CA ILE A 178 15.87 2.35 4.48
C ILE A 178 16.24 3.37 5.57
N ILE A 179 16.63 2.92 6.77
CA ILE A 179 17.05 3.81 7.86
C ILE A 179 18.42 4.40 7.49
N LYS A 180 18.49 5.73 7.39
CA LYS A 180 19.71 6.47 7.04
C LYS A 180 20.36 7.06 8.29
N SER A 181 21.68 7.27 8.21
CA SER A 181 22.43 7.74 9.37
C SER A 181 22.03 9.16 9.77
N GLY A 182 21.71 9.37 11.05
CA GLY A 182 21.24 10.66 11.57
C GLY A 182 19.85 11.12 11.09
N ILE A 183 19.16 10.30 10.29
CA ILE A 183 17.81 10.58 9.80
C ILE A 183 16.80 9.84 10.67
N PRO A 184 15.81 10.51 11.26
CA PRO A 184 14.81 9.85 12.09
C PRO A 184 14.02 8.76 11.36
N VAL A 185 13.57 7.78 12.13
CA VAL A 185 12.68 6.71 11.65
C VAL A 185 11.43 6.61 12.52
N VAL A 186 10.26 6.61 11.89
CA VAL A 186 8.96 6.33 12.52
C VAL A 186 8.57 4.88 12.25
N VAL A 187 8.16 4.16 13.28
CA VAL A 187 7.87 2.73 13.21
C VAL A 187 6.47 2.47 13.76
N SER A 188 5.59 1.87 12.95
CA SER A 188 4.29 1.36 13.42
C SER A 188 4.48 0.28 14.49
N PRO A 189 3.48 -0.07 15.32
CA PRO A 189 3.57 -1.21 16.23
C PRO A 189 4.03 -2.48 15.50
N GLN A 190 4.95 -3.22 16.10
CA GLN A 190 5.56 -4.42 15.53
C GLN A 190 5.49 -5.60 16.52
N GLU A 191 5.58 -6.80 15.97
CA GLU A 191 5.99 -7.97 16.74
C GLU A 191 7.40 -7.78 17.31
N GLU A 192 7.64 -8.36 18.48
CA GLU A 192 8.88 -8.19 19.24
C GLU A 192 10.13 -8.52 18.40
N GLU A 193 10.09 -9.64 17.67
CA GLU A 193 11.20 -10.08 16.82
C GLU A 193 11.59 -9.04 15.76
N ALA A 194 10.60 -8.41 15.12
CA ALA A 194 10.85 -7.37 14.11
C ALA A 194 11.30 -6.05 14.76
N ARG A 195 10.69 -5.68 15.90
CA ARG A 195 11.00 -4.47 16.67
C ARG A 195 12.48 -4.42 17.07
N VAL A 196 13.00 -5.51 17.64
CA VAL A 196 14.39 -5.61 18.10
C VAL A 196 15.39 -5.38 16.96
N VAL A 197 15.11 -5.90 15.76
CA VAL A 197 15.97 -5.68 14.59
C VAL A 197 15.98 -4.23 14.16
N ILE A 198 14.80 -3.60 14.10
CA ILE A 198 14.66 -2.19 13.71
C ILE A 198 15.37 -1.28 14.72
N GLU A 199 15.21 -1.53 16.02
CA GLU A 199 15.88 -0.81 17.11
C GLU A 199 17.40 -0.90 16.98
N LYS A 200 17.92 -2.10 16.76
CA LYS A 200 19.35 -2.32 16.54
C LYS A 200 19.86 -1.49 15.35
N VAL A 201 19.17 -1.54 14.20
CA VAL A 201 19.59 -0.79 13.02
C VAL A 201 19.49 0.72 13.25
N ALA A 202 18.42 1.21 13.88
CA ALA A 202 18.28 2.62 14.22
C ALA A 202 19.43 3.11 15.11
N HIS A 203 19.77 2.33 16.14
CA HIS A 203 20.91 2.61 17.02
C HIS A 203 22.25 2.62 16.25
N GLU A 204 22.53 1.60 15.44
CA GLU A 204 23.74 1.52 14.60
C GLU A 204 23.86 2.69 13.62
N ARG A 205 22.73 3.24 13.16
CA ARG A 205 22.69 4.40 12.27
C ARG A 205 22.68 5.74 13.01
N SER A 206 22.62 5.74 14.34
CA SER A 206 22.38 6.95 15.15
C SER A 206 21.14 7.71 14.67
N SER A 207 20.10 6.96 14.31
CA SER A 207 18.80 7.47 13.91
C SER A 207 17.91 7.62 15.14
N THR A 208 17.28 8.78 15.31
CA THR A 208 16.19 8.92 16.29
C THR A 208 15.07 7.94 15.93
N LEU A 209 14.72 7.07 16.86
CA LEU A 209 13.64 6.10 16.70
C LEU A 209 12.37 6.64 17.36
N VAL A 210 11.28 6.64 16.60
CA VAL A 210 9.93 6.99 17.08
C VAL A 210 9.02 5.78 16.88
N GLN A 211 8.46 5.25 17.97
CA GLN A 211 7.61 4.08 17.97
C GLN A 211 6.15 4.48 18.25
N VAL A 212 5.28 4.24 17.28
CA VAL A 212 3.83 4.37 17.47
C VAL A 212 3.37 3.30 18.46
N GLY A 213 2.54 3.68 19.43
CA GLY A 213 2.16 2.87 20.58
C GLY A 213 3.06 3.05 21.81
N GLN A 214 4.18 3.78 21.69
CA GLN A 214 5.05 4.14 22.83
C GLN A 214 5.29 5.65 22.88
N ASP A 215 5.83 6.22 21.81
CA ASP A 215 6.16 7.65 21.70
C ASP A 215 4.98 8.46 21.15
N TYR A 216 4.12 7.81 20.37
CA TYR A 216 2.87 8.34 19.85
C TYR A 216 1.73 7.42 20.24
N LEU A 217 0.87 7.90 21.13
CA LEU A 217 -0.29 7.17 21.61
C LEU A 217 -1.53 7.57 20.82
N PHE A 218 -2.52 6.69 20.81
CA PHE A 218 -3.77 6.93 20.11
C PHE A 218 -4.96 6.25 20.79
N GLU A 219 -6.14 6.78 20.50
CA GLU A 219 -7.42 6.28 20.97
C GLU A 219 -8.43 6.32 19.81
N GLU A 220 -9.13 5.22 19.56
CA GLU A 220 -10.25 5.23 18.63
C GLU A 220 -11.48 5.86 19.27
N ILE A 221 -12.10 6.82 18.58
CA ILE A 221 -13.26 7.55 19.10
C ILE A 221 -14.55 7.03 18.50
N SER A 222 -14.60 6.91 17.17
CA SER A 222 -15.79 6.42 16.47
C SER A 222 -15.46 5.88 15.09
N HIS A 223 -16.35 5.05 14.56
CA HIS A 223 -16.27 4.54 13.19
C HIS A 223 -17.68 4.41 12.57
N SER A 224 -17.78 4.67 11.28
CA SER A 224 -18.96 4.42 10.45
C SER A 224 -18.55 4.10 9.01
N LEU A 225 -19.51 3.78 8.14
CA LEU A 225 -19.22 3.55 6.72
C LEU A 225 -18.70 4.80 5.97
N GLU A 226 -18.72 5.96 6.63
CA GLU A 226 -18.22 7.24 6.13
C GLU A 226 -16.77 7.51 6.55
N GLY A 227 -16.25 6.82 7.57
CA GLY A 227 -14.88 7.00 8.06
C GLY A 227 -14.68 6.62 9.52
N GLN A 228 -13.49 6.96 10.03
CA GLN A 228 -13.05 6.74 11.41
C GLN A 228 -12.56 8.05 12.00
N THR A 229 -12.85 8.27 13.28
CA THR A 229 -12.28 9.36 14.07
C THR A 229 -11.44 8.78 15.19
N LEU A 230 -10.23 9.30 15.33
CA LEU A 230 -9.25 8.88 16.33
C LEU A 230 -8.63 10.10 17.00
N LYS A 231 -8.06 9.92 18.18
CA LYS A 231 -7.15 10.87 18.80
C LYS A 231 -5.72 10.36 18.73
N ALA A 232 -4.76 11.25 18.52
CA ALA A 232 -3.33 10.94 18.55
C ALA A 232 -2.54 12.02 19.29
N TRP A 233 -1.49 11.65 20.02
CA TRP A 233 -0.59 12.59 20.68
C TRP A 233 0.80 12.01 20.89
N SER A 234 1.81 12.88 20.85
CA SER A 234 3.17 12.56 21.27
C SER A 234 3.28 12.59 22.80
N THR A 235 3.99 11.62 23.38
CA THR A 235 4.32 11.58 24.81
C THR A 235 5.34 12.63 25.25
N GLU A 236 6.04 13.25 24.30
CA GLU A 236 6.99 14.35 24.55
C GLU A 236 6.31 15.74 24.47
N SER A 237 5.10 15.81 23.91
CA SER A 237 4.38 17.08 23.77
C SER A 237 3.98 17.64 25.14
N LYS A 238 4.18 18.95 25.34
CA LYS A 238 3.81 19.60 26.61
C LYS A 238 2.30 19.44 26.85
N GLY A 239 1.96 18.62 27.84
CA GLY A 239 0.58 18.37 28.26
C GLY A 239 -0.10 17.18 27.58
N ASN A 240 0.59 16.43 26.70
CA ASN A 240 0.05 15.25 26.01
C ASN A 240 -1.34 15.48 25.41
N ILE A 241 -1.53 16.65 24.76
CA ILE A 241 -2.85 17.10 24.32
C ILE A 241 -3.28 16.25 23.12
N PRO A 242 -4.34 15.44 23.25
CA PRO A 242 -4.82 14.61 22.16
C PRO A 242 -5.36 15.45 21.01
N ILE A 243 -4.89 15.16 19.80
CA ILE A 243 -5.42 15.76 18.57
C ILE A 243 -6.39 14.80 17.92
N GLU A 244 -7.59 15.28 17.63
CA GLU A 244 -8.58 14.54 16.85
C GLU A 244 -8.26 14.58 15.35
N LEU A 245 -8.25 13.40 14.74
CA LEU A 245 -8.03 13.17 13.31
C LEU A 245 -9.19 12.34 12.76
N SER A 246 -9.63 12.66 11.54
CA SER A 246 -10.62 11.87 10.82
C SER A 246 -10.00 11.28 9.55
N ILE A 247 -10.29 10.02 9.26
CA ILE A 247 -9.83 9.32 8.05
C ILE A 247 -11.01 8.61 7.39
N PRO A 248 -11.15 8.64 6.05
CA PRO A 248 -12.18 7.87 5.35
C PRO A 248 -11.79 6.41 5.11
N LEU A 249 -10.53 6.04 5.37
CA LEU A 249 -10.03 4.66 5.24
C LEU A 249 -10.55 3.82 6.42
N LEU A 250 -11.21 2.71 6.11
CA LEU A 250 -11.90 1.87 7.10
C LEU A 250 -11.04 0.71 7.64
N GLY A 251 -11.32 0.34 8.89
CA GLY A 251 -10.67 -0.74 9.63
C GLY A 251 -9.60 -0.26 10.61
N HIS A 252 -9.49 -0.95 11.75
CA HIS A 252 -8.54 -0.63 12.83
C HIS A 252 -7.09 -0.44 12.35
N HIS A 253 -6.63 -1.28 11.41
CA HIS A 253 -5.29 -1.17 10.86
C HIS A 253 -5.02 0.18 10.14
N GLN A 254 -6.06 0.87 9.66
CA GLN A 254 -5.93 2.21 9.09
C GLN A 254 -5.79 3.30 10.15
N VAL A 255 -6.33 3.11 11.36
CA VAL A 255 -6.07 4.00 12.52
C VAL A 255 -4.57 3.99 12.84
N VAL A 256 -3.98 2.80 12.92
CA VAL A 256 -2.53 2.65 13.14
C VAL A 256 -1.71 3.28 12.02
N ASN A 257 -2.12 3.10 10.76
CA ASN A 257 -1.48 3.77 9.62
C ASN A 257 -1.60 5.31 9.72
N ALA A 258 -2.74 5.83 10.15
CA ALA A 258 -2.95 7.26 10.34
C ALA A 258 -2.05 7.84 11.43
N VAL A 259 -1.92 7.18 12.57
CA VAL A 259 -1.02 7.64 13.65
C VAL A 259 0.45 7.56 13.20
N THR A 260 0.80 6.54 12.41
CA THR A 260 2.14 6.42 11.81
C THR A 260 2.43 7.56 10.83
N ALA A 261 1.48 7.89 9.96
CA ALA A 261 1.57 9.03 9.06
C ALA A 261 1.65 10.36 9.83
N PHE A 262 0.85 10.51 10.89
CA PHE A 262 0.84 11.69 11.76
C PHE A 262 2.22 11.91 12.40
N ALA A 263 2.78 10.88 13.02
CA ALA A 263 4.13 10.95 13.60
C ALA A 263 5.22 11.29 12.56
N ALA A 264 5.13 10.71 11.34
CA ALA A 264 6.05 11.04 10.27
C ALA A 264 5.93 12.52 9.83
N LEU A 265 4.71 13.04 9.75
CA LEU A 265 4.44 14.44 9.41
C LEU A 265 4.91 15.40 10.51
N GLU A 266 4.74 15.07 11.79
CA GLU A 266 5.27 15.88 12.90
C GLU A 266 6.81 15.92 12.87
N ILE A 267 7.47 14.79 12.63
CA ILE A 267 8.94 14.74 12.46
C ILE A 267 9.38 15.56 11.24
N PHE A 268 8.66 15.46 10.13
CA PHE A 268 8.92 16.27 8.93
C PHE A 268 8.80 17.78 9.23
N ASN A 269 7.80 18.18 10.02
CA ASN A 269 7.65 19.54 10.52
C ASN A 269 8.87 20.01 11.33
N GLN A 270 9.32 19.17 12.27
CA GLN A 270 10.44 19.45 13.17
C GLN A 270 11.77 19.62 12.41
N LYS A 271 11.90 19.01 11.24
CA LYS A 271 13.03 19.21 10.30
C LYS A 271 12.96 20.55 9.55
N GLY A 272 11.91 21.34 9.76
CA GLY A 272 11.73 22.67 9.16
C GLY A 272 10.77 22.69 7.97
N PHE A 273 10.17 21.56 7.60
CA PHE A 273 9.19 21.46 6.52
C PHE A 273 7.78 21.67 7.06
N LYS A 274 7.38 22.94 7.15
CA LYS A 274 6.12 23.38 7.75
C LYS A 274 4.91 22.61 7.22
N ASN A 275 4.18 21.95 8.10
CA ASN A 275 2.87 21.35 7.87
C ASN A 275 2.07 21.50 9.18
N GLY A 276 1.11 22.43 9.18
CA GLY A 276 0.33 22.71 10.39
C GLY A 276 -0.67 21.61 10.70
N LEU A 277 -1.19 21.64 11.92
CA LEU A 277 -2.08 20.62 12.42
C LEU A 277 -3.41 20.57 11.67
N ASP A 278 -3.93 21.74 11.28
CA ASP A 278 -5.19 21.85 10.55
C ASP A 278 -5.05 21.27 9.14
N GLU A 279 -3.90 21.49 8.48
CA GLU A 279 -3.63 20.90 7.17
C GLU A 279 -3.43 19.38 7.24
N ILE A 280 -2.88 18.85 8.34
CA ILE A 280 -2.84 17.41 8.56
C ILE A 280 -4.25 16.84 8.71
N LYS A 281 -5.11 17.48 9.52
CA LYS A 281 -6.52 17.07 9.68
C LYS A 281 -7.27 17.09 8.36
N ASP A 282 -7.17 18.20 7.63
CA ASP A 282 -7.82 18.37 6.32
C ASP A 282 -7.32 17.34 5.31
N GLY A 283 -6.00 17.12 5.25
CA GLY A 283 -5.41 16.13 4.36
C GLY A 283 -5.84 14.70 4.70
N PHE A 284 -5.92 14.35 5.98
CA PHE A 284 -6.35 13.02 6.43
C PHE A 284 -7.81 12.76 6.12
N ALA A 285 -8.68 13.75 6.36
CA ALA A 285 -10.11 13.66 6.07
C ALA A 285 -10.41 13.48 4.57
N ASN A 286 -9.53 14.00 3.70
CA ASN A 286 -9.67 13.92 2.25
C ASN A 286 -8.78 12.85 1.58
N ALA A 287 -8.09 12.02 2.36
CA ALA A 287 -7.26 10.96 1.81
C ALA A 287 -8.11 9.92 1.06
N PHE A 288 -7.67 9.47 -0.10
CA PHE A 288 -8.39 8.44 -0.87
C PHE A 288 -7.42 7.39 -1.38
N TRP A 289 -7.73 6.12 -1.11
CA TRP A 289 -6.88 5.00 -1.53
C TRP A 289 -7.73 3.82 -2.02
N PRO A 290 -7.83 3.62 -3.35
CA PRO A 290 -8.75 2.65 -3.94
C PRO A 290 -8.37 1.20 -3.60
N GLY A 291 -9.38 0.34 -3.51
CA GLY A 291 -9.20 -1.08 -3.21
C GLY A 291 -8.63 -1.37 -1.80
N ARG A 292 -8.86 -0.50 -0.83
CA ARG A 292 -8.59 -0.75 0.60
C ARG A 292 -9.90 -0.61 1.38
N PHE A 293 -10.61 -1.72 1.53
CA PHE A 293 -11.98 -1.75 2.05
C PHE A 293 -12.88 -0.66 1.43
N GLU A 294 -12.78 -0.49 0.11
CA GLU A 294 -13.49 0.56 -0.63
C GLU A 294 -14.94 0.14 -0.84
N ILE A 295 -15.88 0.90 -0.27
CA ILE A 295 -17.32 0.66 -0.43
C ILE A 295 -17.79 1.34 -1.72
N ILE A 296 -18.05 0.55 -2.76
CA ILE A 296 -18.51 1.06 -4.06
C ILE A 296 -20.05 1.11 -4.18
N LYS A 297 -20.76 0.41 -3.31
CA LYS A 297 -22.23 0.39 -3.22
C LYS A 297 -22.66 0.24 -1.76
N LYS A 298 -23.70 0.97 -1.32
CA LYS A 298 -24.20 0.90 0.08
C LYS A 298 -25.29 -0.16 0.32
N SER A 299 -26.14 -0.48 -0.65
CA SER A 299 -27.25 -1.46 -0.46
C SER A 299 -27.60 -2.25 -1.73
N PRO A 300 -27.30 -3.57 -1.83
CA PRO A 300 -26.46 -4.30 -0.90
C PRO A 300 -25.07 -3.67 -0.81
N PRO A 301 -24.38 -3.77 0.34
CA PRO A 301 -23.00 -3.34 0.44
C PRO A 301 -22.11 -4.13 -0.53
N VAL A 302 -21.27 -3.42 -1.29
CA VAL A 302 -20.26 -4.01 -2.17
C VAL A 302 -18.91 -3.40 -1.83
N ILE A 303 -17.97 -4.25 -1.43
CA ILE A 303 -16.67 -3.88 -0.87
C ILE A 303 -15.57 -4.42 -1.79
N LEU A 304 -14.60 -3.57 -2.08
CA LEU A 304 -13.40 -3.88 -2.83
C LEU A 304 -12.19 -3.84 -1.91
N ASP A 305 -11.47 -4.96 -1.78
CA ASP A 305 -10.25 -5.01 -0.95
C ASP A 305 -9.14 -5.84 -1.59
N CYS A 306 -7.94 -5.26 -1.67
CA CYS A 306 -6.77 -5.88 -2.29
C CYS A 306 -6.04 -6.92 -1.41
N ALA A 307 -6.65 -7.43 -0.34
CA ALA A 307 -6.08 -8.52 0.45
C ALA A 307 -5.65 -9.69 -0.46
N HIS A 308 -4.40 -10.13 -0.28
CA HIS A 308 -3.74 -11.12 -1.15
C HIS A 308 -2.74 -12.00 -0.39
N ASN A 309 -2.83 -12.00 0.94
CA ASN A 309 -2.16 -12.96 1.82
C ASN A 309 -2.97 -13.12 3.13
N ARG A 310 -2.57 -14.09 3.95
CA ARG A 310 -3.26 -14.42 5.20
C ARG A 310 -3.46 -13.21 6.15
N ASP A 311 -2.42 -12.42 6.40
CA ASP A 311 -2.50 -11.26 7.30
C ASP A 311 -3.51 -10.21 6.79
N SER A 312 -3.49 -9.91 5.48
CA SER A 312 -4.48 -9.00 4.90
C SER A 312 -5.90 -9.58 4.89
N ALA A 313 -6.05 -10.88 4.72
CA ALA A 313 -7.35 -11.56 4.79
C ALA A 313 -7.93 -11.55 6.22
N LEU A 314 -7.09 -11.72 7.25
CA LEU A 314 -7.49 -11.54 8.63
C LEU A 314 -7.99 -10.11 8.89
N LYS A 315 -7.22 -9.09 8.47
CA LYS A 315 -7.61 -7.68 8.60
C LYS A 315 -8.92 -7.37 7.88
N LEU A 316 -9.11 -7.94 6.68
CA LEU A 316 -10.37 -7.84 5.95
C LEU A 316 -11.53 -8.47 6.72
N ARG A 317 -11.38 -9.70 7.23
CA ARG A 317 -12.41 -10.35 8.06
C ARG A 317 -12.78 -9.49 9.28
N LEU A 318 -11.79 -9.06 10.05
CA LEU A 318 -12.03 -8.25 11.26
C LEU A 318 -12.76 -6.95 10.92
N THR A 319 -12.43 -6.33 9.79
CA THR A 319 -13.13 -5.13 9.31
C THR A 319 -14.56 -5.46 8.87
N LEU A 320 -14.81 -6.59 8.22
CA LEU A 320 -16.18 -7.03 7.90
C LEU A 320 -17.02 -7.25 9.17
N GLU A 321 -16.46 -7.92 10.17
CA GLU A 321 -17.14 -8.18 11.45
C GLU A 321 -17.43 -6.89 12.22
N GLN A 322 -16.53 -5.90 12.14
CA GLN A 322 -16.69 -4.59 12.77
C GLN A 322 -17.81 -3.76 12.11
N TYR A 323 -17.82 -3.67 10.77
CA TYR A 323 -18.71 -2.76 10.05
C TYR A 323 -20.03 -3.39 9.59
N PHE A 324 -20.08 -4.73 9.50
CA PHE A 324 -21.26 -5.48 9.08
C PHE A 324 -21.51 -6.67 10.04
N PRO A 325 -21.71 -6.40 11.34
CA PRO A 325 -21.83 -7.44 12.35
C PRO A 325 -22.99 -8.39 12.03
N GLY A 326 -22.70 -9.69 12.03
CA GLY A 326 -23.69 -10.75 11.77
C GLY A 326 -24.18 -10.86 10.33
N LYS A 327 -23.70 -10.02 9.40
CA LYS A 327 -24.01 -10.15 7.97
C LYS A 327 -23.16 -11.25 7.34
N SER A 328 -23.79 -12.13 6.59
CA SER A 328 -23.10 -13.12 5.78
C SER A 328 -22.50 -12.49 4.52
N VAL A 329 -21.46 -13.12 3.98
CA VAL A 329 -20.70 -12.62 2.83
C VAL A 329 -20.91 -13.47 1.58
N VAL A 330 -21.19 -12.81 0.46
CA VAL A 330 -20.99 -13.36 -0.89
C VAL A 330 -19.61 -12.91 -1.36
N LEU A 331 -18.67 -13.85 -1.45
CA LEU A 331 -17.28 -13.56 -1.77
C LEU A 331 -17.02 -13.78 -3.27
N ILE A 332 -16.46 -12.77 -3.93
CA ILE A 332 -15.83 -12.90 -5.25
C ILE A 332 -14.33 -13.00 -5.03
N PHE A 333 -13.74 -14.12 -5.43
CA PHE A 333 -12.34 -14.41 -5.13
C PHE A 333 -11.57 -14.89 -6.36
N GLY A 334 -10.42 -14.29 -6.57
CA GLY A 334 -9.37 -14.82 -7.45
C GLY A 334 -8.02 -14.42 -6.92
N ALA A 335 -7.02 -15.28 -7.09
CA ALA A 335 -5.69 -15.08 -6.51
C ALA A 335 -4.58 -15.38 -7.52
N SER A 336 -3.36 -14.96 -7.19
CA SER A 336 -2.16 -15.42 -7.91
C SER A 336 -1.67 -16.74 -7.30
N GLU A 337 -1.15 -17.66 -8.12
CA GLU A 337 -0.69 -19.00 -7.71
C GLU A 337 0.42 -18.95 -6.65
N ASP A 338 1.22 -17.88 -6.60
CA ASP A 338 2.34 -17.72 -5.68
C ASP A 338 1.94 -17.21 -4.27
N LYS A 339 0.64 -17.03 -4.01
CA LYS A 339 0.13 -16.52 -2.73
C LYS A 339 -0.31 -17.65 -1.78
N ASP A 340 -0.33 -17.33 -0.49
CA ASP A 340 -0.86 -18.21 0.56
C ASP A 340 -2.40 -18.24 0.51
N ILE A 341 -2.95 -18.96 -0.47
CA ILE A 341 -4.39 -19.06 -0.70
C ILE A 341 -5.07 -19.82 0.44
N GLN A 342 -4.44 -20.88 0.95
CA GLN A 342 -4.98 -21.65 2.08
C GLN A 342 -5.08 -20.78 3.33
N GLY A 343 -4.05 -20.00 3.65
CA GLY A 343 -4.09 -19.05 4.76
C GLY A 343 -5.17 -17.99 4.57
N MET A 344 -5.36 -17.46 3.35
CA MET A 344 -6.48 -16.53 3.08
C MET A 344 -7.85 -17.18 3.31
N PHE A 345 -8.06 -18.41 2.83
CA PHE A 345 -9.33 -19.11 3.04
C PHE A 345 -9.56 -19.47 4.51
N LEU A 346 -8.52 -19.84 5.26
CA LEU A 346 -8.63 -20.07 6.70
C LEU A 346 -9.22 -18.85 7.43
N GLU A 347 -8.80 -17.64 7.06
CA GLU A 347 -9.30 -16.41 7.66
C GLU A 347 -10.65 -15.96 7.10
N LEU A 348 -10.94 -16.15 5.81
CA LEU A 348 -12.17 -15.63 5.19
C LEU A 348 -13.38 -16.57 5.29
N MET A 349 -13.18 -17.88 5.20
CA MET A 349 -14.29 -18.85 5.16
C MET A 349 -15.26 -18.81 6.36
N PRO A 350 -14.86 -18.41 7.58
CA PRO A 350 -15.80 -18.26 8.70
C PRO A 350 -16.97 -17.29 8.43
N VAL A 351 -16.77 -16.23 7.64
CA VAL A 351 -17.81 -15.22 7.35
C VAL A 351 -18.48 -15.40 5.98
N VAL A 352 -17.92 -16.26 5.13
CA VAL A 352 -18.41 -16.51 3.77
C VAL A 352 -19.54 -17.53 3.76
N THR A 353 -20.62 -17.19 3.05
CA THR A 353 -21.78 -18.08 2.83
C THR A 353 -21.81 -18.63 1.42
N GLU A 354 -21.44 -17.82 0.42
CA GLU A 354 -21.34 -18.25 -0.98
C GLU A 354 -20.08 -17.67 -1.63
N LEU A 355 -19.45 -18.46 -2.48
CA LEU A 355 -18.21 -18.09 -3.16
C LEU A 355 -18.37 -18.12 -4.68
N LEU A 356 -18.01 -17.02 -5.34
CA LEU A 356 -17.82 -16.94 -6.78
C LEU A 356 -16.32 -16.89 -7.05
N VAL A 357 -15.78 -17.96 -7.64
CA VAL A 357 -14.37 -17.97 -8.04
C VAL A 357 -14.22 -17.44 -9.46
N VAL A 358 -13.25 -16.56 -9.63
CA VAL A 358 -12.97 -15.85 -10.88
C VAL A 358 -11.49 -15.97 -11.23
N LYS A 359 -11.18 -15.75 -12.51
CA LYS A 359 -9.80 -15.69 -13.00
C LYS A 359 -9.52 -14.29 -13.52
N SER A 360 -8.46 -13.65 -13.04
CA SER A 360 -7.99 -12.41 -13.66
C SER A 360 -7.19 -12.69 -14.93
N PHE A 361 -7.00 -11.68 -15.76
CA PHE A 361 -6.18 -11.76 -16.97
C PHE A 361 -4.67 -11.93 -16.70
N HIS A 362 -4.24 -11.85 -15.43
CA HIS A 362 -2.83 -11.82 -15.09
C HIS A 362 -2.16 -13.21 -15.28
N PRO A 363 -0.93 -13.31 -15.81
CA PRO A 363 -0.27 -14.61 -16.09
C PRO A 363 -0.04 -15.51 -14.87
N ARG A 364 -0.02 -14.92 -13.67
CA ARG A 364 0.10 -15.63 -12.40
C ARG A 364 -1.25 -16.05 -11.79
N ALA A 365 -2.38 -15.74 -12.42
CA ALA A 365 -3.69 -16.11 -11.90
C ALA A 365 -3.85 -17.63 -11.81
N ILE A 366 -4.35 -18.11 -10.68
CA ILE A 366 -4.66 -19.52 -10.47
C ILE A 366 -5.89 -19.93 -11.30
N GLU A 367 -5.90 -21.18 -11.78
CA GLU A 367 -7.08 -21.74 -12.44
C GLU A 367 -8.24 -21.89 -11.44
N PRO A 368 -9.47 -21.44 -11.79
CA PRO A 368 -10.63 -21.50 -10.89
C PRO A 368 -10.92 -22.90 -10.34
N GLY A 369 -10.69 -23.97 -11.12
CA GLY A 369 -10.89 -25.35 -10.67
C GLY A 369 -10.06 -25.71 -9.43
N LYS A 370 -8.81 -25.22 -9.34
CA LYS A 370 -7.97 -25.44 -8.15
C LYS A 370 -8.53 -24.71 -6.91
N LEU A 371 -9.14 -23.54 -7.10
CA LEU A 371 -9.80 -22.82 -6.01
C LEU A 371 -11.03 -23.58 -5.51
N VAL A 372 -11.82 -24.16 -6.42
CA VAL A 372 -12.98 -25.01 -6.07
C VAL A 372 -12.54 -26.20 -5.21
N GLU A 373 -11.46 -26.89 -5.60
CA GLU A 373 -10.90 -28.01 -4.83
C GLU A 373 -10.50 -27.58 -3.41
N MET A 374 -9.82 -26.44 -3.26
CA MET A 374 -9.44 -25.90 -1.96
C MET A 374 -10.65 -25.54 -1.08
N VAL A 375 -11.73 -25.03 -1.69
CA VAL A 375 -12.95 -24.64 -0.99
C VAL A 375 -13.76 -25.86 -0.51
N GLY A 376 -13.62 -27.00 -1.19
CA GLY A 376 -14.28 -28.25 -0.82
C GLY A 376 -14.06 -28.65 0.65
N ALA A 377 -12.89 -28.35 1.21
CA ALA A 377 -12.57 -28.60 2.61
C ALA A 377 -13.44 -27.84 3.62
N TYR A 378 -14.10 -26.76 3.20
CA TYR A 378 -14.94 -25.89 4.04
C TYR A 378 -16.44 -26.15 3.87
N GLY A 379 -16.84 -27.00 2.91
CA GLY A 379 -18.26 -27.33 2.66
C GLY A 379 -19.12 -26.13 2.23
N LYS A 380 -18.51 -25.09 1.63
CA LYS A 380 -19.22 -23.88 1.18
C LYS A 380 -19.69 -24.02 -0.27
N PRO A 381 -20.90 -23.51 -0.63
CA PRO A 381 -21.30 -23.35 -2.02
C PRO A 381 -20.28 -22.53 -2.81
N VAL A 382 -19.85 -23.06 -3.96
CA VAL A 382 -18.87 -22.41 -4.84
C VAL A 382 -19.31 -22.52 -6.30
N GLN A 383 -19.18 -21.41 -7.03
CA GLN A 383 -19.48 -21.32 -8.46
C GLN A 383 -18.29 -20.71 -9.20
N ILE A 384 -17.92 -21.27 -10.35
CA ILE A 384 -16.97 -20.65 -11.27
C ILE A 384 -17.74 -19.66 -12.14
N VAL A 385 -17.23 -18.42 -12.24
CA VAL A 385 -17.77 -17.39 -13.13
C VAL A 385 -16.64 -16.85 -13.99
N ASP A 386 -16.82 -16.93 -15.31
CA ASP A 386 -15.72 -16.67 -16.27
C ASP A 386 -15.28 -15.20 -16.32
N GLN A 387 -16.20 -14.26 -16.08
CA GLN A 387 -15.94 -12.83 -16.17
C GLN A 387 -16.22 -12.13 -14.84
N ILE A 388 -15.28 -11.30 -14.40
CA ILE A 388 -15.40 -10.53 -13.16
C ILE A 388 -16.63 -9.59 -13.17
N PRO A 389 -16.96 -8.89 -14.29
CA PRO A 389 -18.22 -8.15 -14.40
C PRO A 389 -19.48 -9.00 -14.14
N ALA A 390 -19.54 -10.21 -14.71
CA ALA A 390 -20.65 -11.13 -14.53
C ALA A 390 -20.72 -11.66 -13.09
N ALA A 391 -19.57 -11.93 -12.48
CA ALA A 391 -19.48 -12.33 -11.07
C ALA A 391 -19.99 -11.22 -10.15
N LEU A 392 -19.65 -9.95 -10.45
CA LEU A 392 -20.12 -8.81 -9.66
C LEU A 392 -21.64 -8.66 -9.72
N ASP A 393 -22.21 -8.73 -10.92
CA ASP A 393 -23.66 -8.65 -11.09
C ASP A 393 -24.38 -9.83 -10.43
N ARG A 394 -23.82 -11.04 -10.55
CA ARG A 394 -24.35 -12.25 -9.89
C ARG A 394 -24.28 -12.13 -8.37
N ALA A 395 -23.16 -11.68 -7.81
CA ALA A 395 -23.01 -11.52 -6.37
C ALA A 395 -23.99 -10.51 -5.80
N ILE A 396 -24.22 -9.38 -6.50
CA ILE A 396 -25.21 -8.38 -6.10
C ILE A 396 -26.63 -8.96 -6.11
N GLN A 397 -26.97 -9.79 -7.10
CA GLN A 397 -28.27 -10.48 -7.15
C GLN A 397 -28.43 -11.48 -6.01
N LEU A 398 -27.39 -12.27 -5.72
CA LEU A 398 -27.36 -13.23 -4.61
C LEU A 398 -27.44 -12.53 -3.26
N ALA A 399 -26.82 -11.35 -3.13
CA ALA A 399 -26.73 -10.65 -1.87
C ALA A 399 -28.08 -10.12 -1.35
N GLY A 400 -28.97 -9.71 -2.26
CA GLY A 400 -30.27 -9.14 -1.89
C GLY A 400 -30.11 -7.98 -0.90
N GLU A 401 -30.81 -8.03 0.24
CA GLU A 401 -30.64 -7.10 1.38
C GLU A 401 -29.90 -7.74 2.57
N ASP A 402 -29.64 -9.05 2.48
CA ASP A 402 -29.21 -9.87 3.60
C ASP A 402 -27.69 -10.03 3.68
N PHE A 403 -26.98 -9.93 2.54
CA PHE A 403 -25.54 -10.16 2.47
C PHE A 403 -24.72 -8.94 2.06
N VAL A 404 -23.44 -9.03 2.39
CA VAL A 404 -22.39 -8.13 1.92
C VAL A 404 -21.65 -8.81 0.77
N VAL A 405 -21.43 -8.10 -0.33
CA VAL A 405 -20.57 -8.56 -1.41
C VAL A 405 -19.14 -8.09 -1.16
N VAL A 406 -18.18 -9.01 -1.23
CA VAL A 406 -16.75 -8.69 -1.08
C VAL A 406 -16.01 -9.17 -2.31
N VAL A 407 -15.18 -8.32 -2.90
CA VAL A 407 -14.28 -8.66 -4.01
C VAL A 407 -12.84 -8.56 -3.51
N THR A 408 -12.11 -9.67 -3.51
CA THR A 408 -10.74 -9.72 -2.98
C THR A 408 -9.90 -10.88 -3.54
N GLY A 409 -8.71 -11.11 -2.96
CA GLY A 409 -7.76 -12.17 -3.29
C GLY A 409 -6.63 -11.71 -4.21
N SER A 410 -6.87 -10.67 -5.01
CA SER A 410 -5.91 -10.14 -5.98
C SER A 410 -6.23 -8.70 -6.36
N ILE A 411 -5.18 -7.89 -6.45
CA ILE A 411 -5.25 -6.50 -6.93
C ILE A 411 -5.90 -6.46 -8.32
N PHE A 412 -5.59 -7.40 -9.20
CA PHE A 412 -6.13 -7.45 -10.57
C PHE A 412 -7.63 -7.76 -10.60
N VAL A 413 -8.12 -8.60 -9.70
CA VAL A 413 -9.56 -8.91 -9.60
C VAL A 413 -10.32 -7.68 -9.13
N VAL A 414 -9.77 -7.00 -8.12
CA VAL A 414 -10.33 -5.75 -7.58
C VAL A 414 -10.34 -4.65 -8.63
N ALA A 415 -9.25 -4.49 -9.38
CA ALA A 415 -9.12 -3.49 -10.44
C ALA A 415 -10.20 -3.63 -11.52
N GLU A 416 -10.40 -4.86 -12.02
CA GLU A 416 -11.39 -5.13 -13.06
C GLU A 416 -12.82 -4.89 -12.54
N ALA A 417 -13.12 -5.32 -11.31
CA ALA A 417 -14.41 -5.08 -10.67
C ALA A 417 -14.68 -3.58 -10.48
N ARG A 418 -13.67 -2.83 -10.01
CA ARG A 418 -13.75 -1.37 -9.82
C ARG A 418 -14.03 -0.65 -11.13
N LYS A 419 -13.24 -0.94 -12.17
CA LYS A 419 -13.38 -0.35 -13.51
C LYS A 419 -14.74 -0.62 -14.12
N TYR A 420 -15.26 -1.85 -13.96
CA TYR A 420 -16.60 -2.19 -14.40
C TYR A 420 -17.67 -1.36 -13.66
N TRP A 421 -17.53 -1.25 -12.33
CA TRP A 421 -18.46 -0.49 -11.52
C TRP A 421 -18.48 1.01 -11.88
N GLU A 422 -17.32 1.64 -12.07
CA GLU A 422 -17.20 3.05 -12.45
C GLU A 422 -17.91 3.34 -13.78
N LYS A 423 -17.72 2.48 -14.79
CA LYS A 423 -18.43 2.59 -16.08
C LYS A 423 -19.96 2.53 -15.88
N LYS A 424 -20.43 1.61 -15.04
CA LYS A 424 -21.85 1.44 -14.75
C LYS A 424 -22.44 2.62 -13.98
N ALA A 425 -21.67 3.20 -13.05
CA ALA A 425 -22.07 4.38 -12.29
C ALA A 425 -22.19 5.62 -13.18
N ILE A 426 -21.28 5.80 -14.14
CA ILE A 426 -21.36 6.88 -15.14
C ILE A 426 -22.62 6.74 -15.99
N ILE A 427 -22.89 5.53 -16.52
CA ILE A 427 -24.09 5.28 -17.35
C ILE A 427 -25.38 5.61 -16.59
N ARG A 428 -25.46 5.31 -15.29
CA ARG A 428 -26.65 5.57 -14.46
C ARG A 428 -26.89 7.05 -14.13
N ARG A 429 -25.89 7.93 -14.35
CA ARG A 429 -26.01 9.39 -14.13
C ARG A 429 -26.57 10.13 -15.35
N TYR A 430 -26.57 9.48 -16.51
CA TYR A 430 -27.24 9.94 -17.74
C TYR A 430 -28.56 9.20 -17.91
#